data_AF-A0A8H4QJ06-F1
#
_entry.id   AF-A0A8H4QJ06-F1
#
_cell.length_a   1.000
_cell.length_b   1.000
_cell.length_c   1.000
_cell.angle_alpha   90.00
_cell.angle_beta   90.00
_cell.angle_gamma   90.00
#
_symmetry.space_group_name_H-M   'P 1'
#
loop_
_entity.id
_entity.type
_entity.pdbx_description
1 polymer ?
#
loop_
_entity_poly.entity_id
_entity_poly.type
_entity_poly.pdbx_seq_one_letter_code
_entity_poly.pdbx_strand_id
1 'polypeptide(L)'
;MSGSLKPIGLAERRSVLELVHGGPVIPVHHNSLRYLYIECEGSPLTFFDLVTLPSLEELDYTYVRGRTFPEEAMQSAFLRDFIIRSRCPLKRLSLIAPPFITTDDLDTILRLLPSLVHFSLEFSDGFLMYQQKDVRDHLLSRLIATATIEDDAENFLPHLEVLELDYSGRIYDSSDISYWSSIIDVFGDPSELGKEGRRPLSSLLITTDRPYFVMGLPGDVVDRLVSLQKAGAKINFRVRYDDGDCEVTPVKWA
;
A
#
# COMPACT_ATOMS: atom_id res chain seq x y z
N MET A 1 14.65 16.63 -16.75
CA MET A 1 15.15 17.13 -15.46
C MET A 1 14.59 16.23 -14.37
N SER A 2 15.31 15.17 -14.03
CA SER A 2 14.91 14.22 -12.98
C SER A 2 15.33 14.79 -11.62
N GLY A 3 14.35 15.17 -10.80
CA GLY A 3 14.59 15.51 -9.41
C GLY A 3 14.87 14.23 -8.63
N SER A 4 16.14 13.95 -8.37
CA SER A 4 16.56 12.95 -7.39
C SER A 4 16.05 13.38 -6.02
N LEU A 5 15.13 12.60 -5.44
CA LEU A 5 14.76 12.72 -4.05
C LEU A 5 16.00 12.39 -3.22
N LYS A 6 16.58 13.41 -2.59
CA LYS A 6 17.65 13.20 -1.61
C LYS A 6 17.04 12.46 -0.41
N PRO A 7 17.69 11.41 0.11
CA PRO A 7 17.27 10.79 1.36
C PRO A 7 17.29 11.85 2.46
N ILE A 8 16.15 12.03 3.12
CA ILE A 8 16.01 12.91 4.27
C ILE A 8 16.97 12.39 5.34
N GLY A 9 17.88 13.26 5.78
CA GLY A 9 18.95 12.92 6.71
C GLY A 9 18.44 12.29 8.00
N LEU A 10 19.16 11.26 8.44
CA LEU A 10 19.07 10.48 9.68
C LEU A 10 19.21 11.31 10.99
N ALA A 11 18.76 12.55 11.04
CA ALA A 11 19.11 13.50 12.11
C ALA A 11 18.21 13.43 13.36
N GLU A 12 17.09 12.70 13.37
CA GLU A 12 16.25 12.55 14.56
C GLU A 12 15.77 11.10 14.78
N ARG A 13 16.69 10.14 14.82
CA ARG A 13 16.41 8.83 15.43
C ARG A 13 16.46 8.94 16.95
N ARG A 14 15.47 9.59 17.57
CA ARG A 14 15.23 9.39 19.02
C ARG A 14 14.53 8.05 19.19
N SER A 15 15.21 7.10 19.82
CA SER A 15 14.58 5.88 20.37
C SER A 15 13.47 6.33 21.32
N VAL A 16 12.21 6.01 21.00
CA VAL A 16 11.04 6.44 21.79
C VAL A 16 10.74 5.48 22.96
N LEU A 17 11.41 4.33 23.08
CA LEU A 17 11.04 3.33 24.08
C LEU A 17 12.26 2.72 24.79
N GLU A 18 12.70 3.35 25.88
CA GLU A 18 13.31 2.63 27.00
C GLU A 18 12.18 2.17 27.94
N LEU A 19 11.73 0.92 27.78
CA LEU A 19 10.70 0.30 28.63
C LEU A 19 11.31 -0.05 30.00
N VAL A 20 11.11 0.84 30.96
CA VAL A 20 11.44 0.65 32.38
C VAL A 20 10.53 -0.43 32.99
N HIS A 21 11.13 -1.46 33.59
CA HIS A 21 10.41 -2.54 34.27
C HIS A 21 9.60 -2.04 35.48
N GLY A 22 8.27 -2.28 35.46
CA GLY A 22 7.42 -2.35 36.66
C GLY A 22 6.52 -1.15 36.98
N GLY A 23 6.51 -0.09 36.17
CA GLY A 23 5.62 1.07 36.36
C GLY A 23 4.30 0.96 35.59
N PRO A 24 3.27 1.78 35.93
CA PRO A 24 2.07 1.90 35.11
C PRO A 24 2.45 2.37 33.70
N VAL A 25 1.93 1.70 32.69
CA VAL A 25 2.16 2.07 31.30
C VAL A 25 1.32 3.32 30.99
N ILE A 26 1.99 4.43 30.67
CA ILE A 26 1.34 5.71 30.36
C ILE A 26 1.22 5.83 28.84
N PRO A 27 0.01 6.04 28.29
CA PRO A 27 -0.16 6.31 26.87
C PRO A 27 0.65 7.53 26.42
N VAL A 28 1.35 7.40 25.30
CA VAL A 28 2.18 8.45 24.69
C VAL A 28 1.32 9.23 23.70
N HIS A 29 1.24 10.54 23.89
CA HIS A 29 0.54 11.45 22.98
C HIS A 29 1.55 12.39 22.32
N HIS A 30 1.75 12.27 21.00
CA HIS A 30 2.77 13.04 20.28
C HIS A 30 2.15 13.90 19.17
N ASN A 31 2.08 15.21 19.41
CA ASN A 31 1.33 16.17 18.60
C ASN A 31 2.03 16.71 17.35
N SER A 32 3.29 16.36 17.11
CA SER A 32 4.07 16.92 16.00
C SER A 32 4.69 15.87 15.09
N LEU A 33 4.49 14.57 15.38
CA LEU A 33 5.07 13.51 14.55
C LEU A 33 4.23 13.38 13.29
N ARG A 34 4.83 13.68 12.14
CA ARG A 34 4.15 13.66 10.83
C ARG A 34 4.47 12.41 10.02
N TYR A 35 5.62 11.78 10.28
CA TYR A 35 6.07 10.57 9.60
C TYR A 35 6.47 9.53 10.64
N LEU A 36 6.00 8.30 10.44
CA LEU A 36 6.33 7.15 11.27
C LEU A 36 6.69 5.97 10.38
N TYR A 37 7.90 5.47 10.56
CA TYR A 37 8.37 4.21 9.98
C TYR A 37 8.49 3.18 11.08
N ILE A 38 7.83 2.04 10.91
CA ILE A 38 7.87 0.90 11.82
C ILE A 38 8.32 -0.30 11.02
N GLU A 39 9.42 -0.89 11.45
CA GLU A 39 9.89 -2.18 11.00
C GLU A 39 10.06 -3.05 12.23
N CYS A 40 9.31 -4.14 12.33
CA CYS A 40 9.34 -4.98 13.53
C CYS A 40 9.23 -6.46 13.22
N GLU A 41 9.96 -7.26 14.00
CA GLU A 41 9.75 -8.69 14.14
C GLU A 41 8.67 -8.92 15.23
N GLY A 42 7.52 -9.49 14.85
CA GLY A 42 6.42 -9.78 15.78
C GLY A 42 5.28 -8.74 15.79
N SER A 43 4.46 -8.76 16.84
CA SER A 43 3.24 -7.96 16.91
C SER A 43 3.54 -6.49 17.27
N PRO A 44 3.15 -5.50 16.45
CA PRO A 44 3.27 -4.09 16.80
C PRO A 44 2.15 -3.61 17.72
N LEU A 45 1.23 -4.50 18.14
CA LEU A 45 0.04 -4.17 18.93
C LEU A 45 0.36 -3.29 20.15
N THR A 46 1.34 -3.70 20.97
CA THR A 46 1.70 -2.94 22.18
C THR A 46 2.15 -1.52 21.87
N PHE A 47 2.87 -1.32 20.75
CA PHE A 47 3.24 0.02 20.32
C PHE A 47 1.99 0.81 19.94
N PHE A 48 1.17 0.26 19.04
CA PHE A 48 -0.01 0.94 18.53
C PHE A 48 -1.07 1.19 19.59
N ASP A 49 -1.20 0.37 20.63
CA ASP A 49 -2.16 0.60 21.73
C ASP A 49 -1.77 1.78 22.62
N LEU A 50 -0.47 2.06 22.71
CA LEU A 50 0.06 3.05 23.64
C LEU A 50 0.27 4.42 23.00
N VAL A 51 0.32 4.53 21.68
CA VAL A 51 0.62 5.80 21.01
C VAL A 51 -0.63 6.46 20.43
N THR A 52 -0.71 7.77 20.52
CA THR A 52 -1.72 8.60 19.83
C THR A 52 -1.00 9.71 19.08
N LEU A 53 -1.17 9.75 17.76
CA LEU A 53 -0.36 10.55 16.85
C LEU A 53 -1.26 11.41 15.94
N PRO A 54 -1.92 12.47 16.48
CA PRO A 54 -2.97 13.19 15.75
C PRO A 54 -2.48 14.00 14.55
N SER A 55 -1.18 14.24 14.43
CA SER A 55 -0.58 14.94 13.29
C SER A 55 0.13 14.01 12.30
N LEU A 56 -0.05 12.69 12.43
CA LEU A 56 0.58 11.73 11.53
C LEU A 56 -0.01 11.86 10.12
N GLU A 57 0.85 12.10 9.13
CA GLU A 57 0.48 12.21 7.72
C GLU A 57 1.00 11.01 6.91
N GLU A 58 2.06 10.36 7.38
CA GLU A 58 2.69 9.24 6.67
C GLU A 58 3.00 8.10 7.64
N LEU A 59 2.53 6.90 7.29
CA LEU A 59 2.78 5.68 8.03
C LEU A 59 3.32 4.60 7.11
N ASP A 60 4.54 4.17 7.38
CA ASP A 60 5.17 3.03 6.76
C ASP A 60 5.30 1.91 7.78
N TYR A 61 4.64 0.80 7.51
CA TYR A 61 4.65 -0.37 8.36
C TYR A 61 5.18 -1.57 7.58
N THR A 62 6.30 -2.11 8.04
CA THR A 62 6.94 -3.30 7.50
C THR A 62 7.00 -4.38 8.56
N TYR A 63 6.34 -5.50 8.31
CA TYR A 63 6.51 -6.67 9.13
C TYR A 63 7.71 -7.49 8.65
N VAL A 64 8.68 -7.67 9.54
CA VAL A 64 9.83 -8.54 9.27
C VAL A 64 9.52 -9.92 9.82
N ARG A 65 9.51 -10.91 8.94
CA ARG A 65 9.19 -12.28 9.34
C ARG A 65 10.22 -12.82 10.33
N GLY A 66 9.77 -13.04 11.56
CA GLY A 66 10.55 -13.67 12.61
C GLY A 66 10.60 -15.20 12.54
N ARG A 67 11.43 -15.81 13.39
CA ARG A 67 11.55 -17.28 13.49
C ARG A 67 10.29 -17.95 14.03
N THR A 68 9.51 -17.22 14.82
CA THR A 68 8.28 -17.67 15.47
C THR A 68 7.17 -16.67 15.15
N PHE A 69 6.07 -17.14 14.59
CA PHE A 69 4.86 -16.36 14.36
C PHE A 69 3.97 -16.48 15.60
N PRO A 70 3.87 -15.47 16.48
CA PRO A 70 2.93 -15.55 17.59
C PRO A 70 1.49 -15.48 17.05
N GLU A 71 0.64 -16.45 17.43
CA GLU A 71 -0.79 -16.49 17.06
C GLU A 71 -1.54 -15.21 17.50
N GLU A 72 -1.05 -14.52 18.52
CA GLU A 72 -1.61 -13.25 19.00
C GLU A 72 -1.38 -12.08 18.04
N ALA A 73 -0.42 -12.20 17.10
CA ALA A 73 -0.23 -11.22 16.02
C ALA A 73 -1.30 -11.33 14.91
N MET A 74 -2.27 -12.24 15.04
CA MET A 74 -3.32 -12.47 14.05
C MET A 74 -4.44 -11.42 14.04
N GLN A 75 -4.39 -10.42 14.92
CA GLN A 75 -5.41 -9.38 14.98
C GLN A 75 -4.88 -8.08 14.37
N SER A 76 -5.29 -7.80 13.14
CA SER A 76 -5.13 -6.54 12.40
C SER A 76 -5.87 -5.33 13.04
N ALA A 77 -6.73 -5.57 14.03
CA ALA A 77 -7.56 -4.56 14.69
C ALA A 77 -6.73 -3.39 15.29
N PHE A 78 -5.46 -3.61 15.61
CA PHE A 78 -4.60 -2.56 16.18
C PHE A 78 -4.48 -1.34 15.28
N LEU A 79 -4.39 -1.53 13.95
CA LEU A 79 -4.18 -0.42 13.03
C LEU A 79 -5.45 0.42 12.91
N ARG A 80 -6.60 -0.24 12.83
CA ARG A 80 -7.92 0.40 12.88
C ARG A 80 -8.07 1.22 14.16
N ASP A 81 -7.82 0.60 15.31
CA ASP A 81 -8.03 1.25 16.60
C ASP A 81 -7.05 2.41 16.83
N PHE A 82 -5.80 2.28 16.34
CA PHE A 82 -4.84 3.36 16.27
C PHE A 82 -5.31 4.55 15.42
N ILE A 83 -5.85 4.29 14.21
CA ILE A 83 -6.36 5.33 13.32
C ILE A 83 -7.56 6.04 13.95
N ILE A 84 -8.50 5.29 14.53
CA ILE A 84 -9.69 5.86 15.21
C ILE A 84 -9.27 6.77 16.36
N ARG A 85 -8.32 6.32 17.19
CA ARG A 85 -7.86 7.06 18.36
C ARG A 85 -7.02 8.28 17.97
N SER A 86 -6.12 8.13 17.01
CA SER A 86 -5.25 9.22 16.55
C SER A 86 -6.01 10.25 15.72
N ARG A 87 -7.07 9.85 14.99
CA ARG A 87 -7.79 10.72 14.03
C ARG A 87 -6.83 11.49 13.11
N CYS A 88 -5.76 10.81 12.70
CA CYS A 88 -4.67 11.44 11.99
C CYS A 88 -5.07 11.70 10.52
N PRO A 89 -4.62 12.83 9.92
CA PRO A 89 -4.91 13.17 8.53
C PRO A 89 -3.94 12.42 7.59
N LEU A 90 -3.95 11.09 7.65
CA LEU A 90 -2.99 10.27 6.92
C LEU A 90 -3.16 10.48 5.40
N LYS A 91 -2.06 10.83 4.75
CA LYS A 91 -1.94 11.04 3.30
C LYS A 91 -1.20 9.90 2.62
N ARG A 92 -0.28 9.24 3.35
CA ARG A 92 0.45 8.07 2.85
C ARG A 92 0.37 6.91 3.83
N LEU A 93 -0.01 5.75 3.31
CA LEU A 93 -0.02 4.49 4.03
C LEU A 93 0.71 3.44 3.20
N SER A 94 1.78 2.87 3.76
CA SER A 94 2.51 1.74 3.17
C SER A 94 2.41 0.55 4.12
N LEU A 95 1.85 -0.55 3.63
CA LEU A 95 1.74 -1.81 4.35
C LEU A 95 2.59 -2.84 3.62
N ILE A 96 3.76 -3.16 4.18
CA ILE A 96 4.69 -4.13 3.64
C ILE A 96 4.64 -5.39 4.51
N ALA A 97 4.33 -6.51 3.86
CA ALA A 97 4.14 -7.81 4.46
C ALA A 97 3.12 -7.82 5.63
N PRO A 98 1.98 -7.09 5.57
CA PRO A 98 1.09 -6.96 6.72
C PRO A 98 0.60 -8.35 7.16
N PRO A 99 0.87 -8.75 8.42
CA PRO A 99 0.50 -10.07 8.88
C PRO A 99 -1.03 -10.11 9.06
N PHE A 100 -1.68 -11.10 8.46
CA PHE A 100 -3.09 -11.44 8.70
C PHE A 100 -4.10 -10.29 8.48
N ILE A 101 -3.80 -9.37 7.56
CA ILE A 101 -4.83 -8.43 7.12
C ILE A 101 -5.91 -9.18 6.33
N THR A 102 -7.15 -9.10 6.78
CA THR A 102 -8.30 -9.63 6.02
C THR A 102 -8.86 -8.58 5.06
N THR A 103 -9.75 -8.99 4.15
CA THR A 103 -10.48 -8.07 3.28
C THR A 103 -11.24 -7.01 4.08
N ASP A 104 -11.92 -7.45 5.15
CA ASP A 104 -12.79 -6.62 5.97
C ASP A 104 -11.97 -5.61 6.80
N ASP A 105 -10.80 -6.04 7.28
CA ASP A 105 -9.89 -5.16 8.01
C ASP A 105 -9.33 -4.08 7.09
N LEU A 106 -8.89 -4.47 5.89
CA LEU A 106 -8.38 -3.52 4.91
C LEU A 106 -9.45 -2.50 4.51
N ASP A 107 -10.66 -2.95 4.17
CA ASP A 107 -11.76 -2.06 3.80
C ASP A 107 -12.11 -1.11 4.97
N THR A 108 -12.17 -1.63 6.20
CA THR A 108 -12.42 -0.80 7.39
C THR A 108 -11.33 0.24 7.62
N ILE A 109 -10.05 -0.15 7.50
CA ILE A 109 -8.91 0.76 7.66
C ILE A 109 -8.95 1.86 6.59
N LEU A 110 -9.14 1.50 5.33
CA LEU A 110 -9.12 2.45 4.22
C LEU A 110 -10.30 3.44 4.25
N ARG A 111 -11.49 3.00 4.70
CA ARG A 111 -12.64 3.89 4.94
C ARG A 111 -12.38 4.96 6.00
N LEU A 112 -11.51 4.68 6.97
CA LEU A 112 -11.15 5.64 8.01
C LEU A 112 -10.16 6.71 7.51
N LEU A 113 -9.65 6.58 6.29
CA LEU A 113 -8.57 7.41 5.73
C LEU A 113 -9.02 8.15 4.45
N PRO A 114 -10.05 9.02 4.51
CA PRO A 114 -10.51 9.74 3.32
C PRO A 114 -9.46 10.71 2.75
N SER A 115 -8.48 11.14 3.54
CA SER A 115 -7.38 12.02 3.12
C SER A 115 -6.23 11.29 2.41
N LEU A 116 -6.32 9.97 2.24
CA LEU A 116 -5.23 9.18 1.69
C LEU A 116 -5.01 9.51 0.21
N VAL A 117 -3.78 9.88 -0.12
CA VAL A 117 -3.33 10.25 -1.48
C VAL A 117 -2.45 9.15 -2.06
N HIS A 118 -1.67 8.49 -1.22
CA HIS A 118 -0.75 7.42 -1.61
C HIS A 118 -1.04 6.18 -0.79
N PHE A 119 -1.31 5.07 -1.46
CA PHE A 119 -1.46 3.76 -0.84
C PHE A 119 -0.50 2.75 -1.46
N SER A 120 0.24 2.04 -0.60
CA SER A 120 1.15 0.96 -0.99
C SER A 120 0.81 -0.29 -0.21
N LEU A 121 0.59 -1.40 -0.93
CA LEU A 121 0.30 -2.70 -0.35
C LEU A 121 1.24 -3.74 -0.97
N GLU A 122 2.10 -4.29 -0.11
CA GLU A 122 3.08 -5.30 -0.47
C GLU A 122 2.91 -6.55 0.38
N PHE A 123 2.94 -7.72 -0.24
CA PHE A 123 2.82 -8.99 0.45
C PHE A 123 4.18 -9.70 0.46
N SER A 124 4.58 -10.26 1.61
CA SER A 124 5.76 -11.13 1.64
C SER A 124 5.42 -12.53 1.16
N ASP A 125 6.36 -13.16 0.45
CA ASP A 125 6.35 -14.58 0.14
C ASP A 125 6.19 -15.44 1.40
N GLY A 126 5.08 -16.19 1.51
CA GLY A 126 4.78 -16.96 2.71
C GLY A 126 3.56 -17.88 2.62
N PHE A 127 3.22 -18.54 3.72
CA PHE A 127 2.20 -19.60 3.79
C PHE A 127 0.74 -19.16 3.54
N LEU A 128 0.47 -17.85 3.42
CA LEU A 128 -0.89 -17.29 3.33
C LEU A 128 -1.25 -16.72 1.95
N MET A 129 -0.63 -17.25 0.90
CA MET A 129 -0.74 -16.69 -0.45
C MET A 129 -2.19 -16.54 -0.97
N TYR A 130 -3.08 -17.49 -0.63
CA TYR A 130 -4.48 -17.42 -1.04
C TYR A 130 -5.21 -16.23 -0.41
N GLN A 131 -4.99 -15.99 0.89
CA GLN A 131 -5.59 -14.84 1.58
C GLN A 131 -5.08 -13.52 1.00
N GLN A 132 -3.80 -13.45 0.64
CA GLN A 132 -3.21 -12.27 0.01
C GLN A 132 -3.85 -11.98 -1.36
N LYS A 133 -4.15 -13.02 -2.16
CA LYS A 133 -4.89 -12.86 -3.42
C LYS A 133 -6.27 -12.28 -3.16
N ASP A 134 -7.03 -12.85 -2.23
CA ASP A 134 -8.39 -12.39 -1.91
C ASP A 134 -8.42 -10.93 -1.45
N VAL A 135 -7.48 -10.53 -0.57
CA VAL A 135 -7.34 -9.13 -0.11
C VAL A 135 -7.07 -8.17 -1.27
N ARG A 136 -6.16 -8.55 -2.15
CA ARG A 136 -5.78 -7.73 -3.31
C ARG A 136 -6.91 -7.61 -4.32
N ASP A 137 -7.54 -8.72 -4.67
CA ASP A 137 -8.63 -8.75 -5.65
C ASP A 137 -9.86 -7.99 -5.10
N HIS A 138 -10.11 -8.07 -3.79
CA HIS A 138 -11.12 -7.27 -3.11
C HIS A 138 -10.80 -5.77 -3.18
N LEU A 139 -9.56 -5.37 -2.87
CA LEU A 139 -9.11 -3.98 -2.99
C LEU A 139 -9.33 -3.45 -4.41
N LEU A 140 -8.88 -4.17 -5.44
CA LEU A 140 -9.05 -3.78 -6.84
C LEU A 140 -10.53 -3.65 -7.21
N SER A 141 -11.35 -4.64 -6.83
CA SER A 141 -12.80 -4.62 -7.07
C SER A 141 -13.47 -3.40 -6.42
N ARG A 142 -13.09 -3.08 -5.18
CA ARG A 142 -13.60 -1.89 -4.48
C ARG A 142 -13.17 -0.61 -5.17
N LEU A 143 -11.91 -0.48 -5.57
CA LEU A 143 -11.40 0.68 -6.30
C LEU A 143 -12.11 0.88 -7.64
N ILE A 144 -12.36 -0.19 -8.40
CA ILE A 144 -13.11 -0.14 -9.67
C ILE A 144 -14.54 0.32 -9.43
N ALA A 145 -15.23 -0.26 -8.44
CA ALA A 145 -16.63 0.05 -8.13
C ALA A 145 -16.84 1.50 -7.65
N THR A 146 -15.78 2.18 -7.22
CA THR A 146 -15.81 3.53 -6.64
C THR A 146 -14.96 4.51 -7.44
N ALA A 147 -14.73 4.23 -8.73
CA ALA A 147 -13.88 5.06 -9.59
C ALA A 147 -14.50 6.45 -9.89
N THR A 148 -15.82 6.54 -9.84
CA THR A 148 -16.66 7.73 -10.04
C THR A 148 -17.24 8.18 -8.70
N ILE A 149 -17.21 9.48 -8.43
CA ILE A 149 -17.76 10.09 -7.20
C ILE A 149 -19.28 9.92 -7.14
N GLU A 150 -19.95 9.87 -8.30
CA GLU A 150 -21.41 9.72 -8.38
C GLU A 150 -21.90 8.32 -8.00
N ASP A 151 -21.07 7.28 -8.23
CA ASP A 151 -21.45 5.89 -7.95
C ASP A 151 -21.14 5.46 -6.51
N ASP A 152 -20.46 6.32 -5.74
CA ASP A 152 -19.96 5.97 -4.42
C ASP A 152 -20.66 6.77 -3.30
N ALA A 153 -21.70 6.17 -2.71
CA ALA A 153 -22.32 6.69 -1.49
C ALA A 153 -21.33 6.75 -0.29
N GLU A 154 -20.22 6.00 -0.35
CA GLU A 154 -19.29 5.80 0.76
C GLU A 154 -18.02 6.66 0.66
N ASN A 155 -17.75 7.31 -0.49
CA ASN A 155 -16.51 8.07 -0.75
C ASN A 155 -15.23 7.31 -0.33
N PHE A 156 -15.04 6.12 -0.88
CA PHE A 156 -13.88 5.26 -0.67
C PHE A 156 -12.64 5.83 -1.36
N LEU A 157 -11.71 6.35 -0.57
CA LEU A 157 -10.41 6.90 -1.04
C LEU A 157 -10.58 7.92 -2.19
N PRO A 158 -11.30 9.04 -1.96
CA PRO A 158 -11.68 9.99 -3.00
C PRO A 158 -10.48 10.81 -3.51
N HIS A 159 -9.38 10.85 -2.75
CA HIS A 159 -8.19 11.63 -3.06
C HIS A 159 -6.98 10.76 -3.44
N LEU A 160 -7.18 9.45 -3.66
CA LEU A 160 -6.09 8.55 -3.99
C LEU A 160 -5.53 8.88 -5.38
N GLU A 161 -4.25 9.25 -5.43
CA GLU A 161 -3.50 9.62 -6.63
C GLU A 161 -2.46 8.57 -7.02
N VAL A 162 -1.89 7.87 -6.03
CA VAL A 162 -0.80 6.90 -6.21
C VAL A 162 -1.19 5.57 -5.58
N LEU A 163 -1.15 4.52 -6.40
CA LEU A 163 -1.33 3.14 -5.98
C LEU A 163 -0.06 2.35 -6.25
N GLU A 164 0.50 1.74 -5.21
CA GLU A 164 1.63 0.81 -5.34
C GLU A 164 1.17 -0.58 -4.91
N LEU A 165 1.38 -1.56 -5.80
CA LEU A 165 0.98 -2.93 -5.56
C LEU A 165 2.15 -3.86 -5.78
N ASP A 166 2.24 -4.85 -4.91
CA ASP A 166 3.14 -5.96 -5.11
C ASP A 166 2.53 -7.10 -5.93
N TYR A 167 3.33 -7.56 -6.87
CA TYR A 167 3.18 -8.77 -7.65
C TYR A 167 4.39 -9.68 -7.42
N SER A 168 4.86 -9.77 -6.18
CA SER A 168 5.76 -10.82 -5.75
C SER A 168 4.93 -11.96 -5.16
N GLY A 169 5.33 -13.19 -5.46
CA GLY A 169 4.49 -14.35 -5.18
C GLY A 169 4.73 -15.50 -6.13
N ARG A 170 4.99 -16.68 -5.55
CA ARG A 170 5.05 -17.96 -6.28
C ARG A 170 3.77 -18.40 -6.98
N ILE A 171 2.62 -17.81 -6.67
CA ILE A 171 1.37 -18.13 -7.35
C ILE A 171 1.19 -17.12 -8.47
N TYR A 172 1.30 -17.59 -9.69
CA TYR A 172 0.24 -17.61 -10.69
C TYR A 172 0.90 -17.98 -12.01
N ASP A 173 0.23 -18.89 -12.72
CA ASP A 173 0.44 -19.11 -14.14
C ASP A 173 0.50 -17.74 -14.82
N SER A 174 1.39 -17.55 -15.79
CA SER A 174 1.51 -16.31 -16.57
C SER A 174 0.21 -15.87 -17.27
N SER A 175 -0.86 -16.65 -17.10
CA SER A 175 -2.20 -16.50 -17.62
C SER A 175 -3.20 -15.79 -16.70
N ASP A 176 -2.82 -15.22 -15.54
CA ASP A 176 -3.75 -14.42 -14.71
C ASP A 176 -4.04 -13.04 -15.35
N ILE A 177 -4.64 -13.08 -16.54
CA ILE A 177 -5.16 -11.96 -17.32
C ILE A 177 -6.19 -11.17 -16.50
N SER A 178 -6.89 -11.85 -15.58
CA SER A 178 -7.92 -11.23 -14.75
C SER A 178 -7.35 -10.21 -13.76
N TYR A 179 -6.19 -10.49 -13.18
CA TYR A 179 -5.48 -9.55 -12.31
C TYR A 179 -5.06 -8.27 -13.07
N TRP A 180 -4.44 -8.46 -14.23
CA TRP A 180 -3.99 -7.34 -15.07
C TRP A 180 -5.13 -6.49 -15.57
N SER A 181 -6.20 -7.13 -16.00
CA SER A 181 -7.41 -6.41 -16.42
C SER A 181 -7.95 -5.57 -15.27
N SER A 182 -8.03 -6.14 -14.07
CA SER A 182 -8.51 -5.43 -12.87
C SER A 182 -7.64 -4.22 -12.51
N ILE A 183 -6.30 -4.34 -12.54
CA ILE A 183 -5.42 -3.19 -12.27
C ILE A 183 -5.68 -2.05 -13.26
N ILE A 184 -5.82 -2.37 -14.54
CA ILE A 184 -6.07 -1.37 -15.58
C ILE A 184 -7.46 -0.76 -15.39
N ASP A 185 -8.46 -1.59 -15.05
CA ASP A 185 -9.85 -1.17 -14.82
C ASP A 185 -9.97 -0.18 -13.65
N VAL A 186 -9.06 -0.22 -12.67
CA VAL A 186 -9.03 0.77 -11.57
C VAL A 186 -8.91 2.21 -12.10
N PHE A 187 -8.24 2.42 -13.24
CA PHE A 187 -8.12 3.74 -13.88
C PHE A 187 -9.37 4.13 -14.69
N GLY A 188 -10.26 3.19 -15.00
CA GLY A 188 -11.41 3.39 -15.87
C GLY A 188 -11.02 3.57 -17.35
N ASP A 189 -11.87 4.26 -18.10
CA ASP A 189 -11.60 4.57 -19.50
C ASP A 189 -10.46 5.61 -19.60
N PRO A 190 -9.41 5.40 -20.42
CA PRO A 190 -8.33 6.37 -20.59
C PRO A 190 -8.80 7.79 -20.95
N SER A 191 -9.91 7.93 -21.67
CA SER A 191 -10.49 9.22 -22.03
C SER A 191 -11.10 9.98 -20.84
N GLU A 192 -11.24 9.34 -19.68
CA GLU A 192 -11.78 9.91 -18.46
C GLU A 192 -10.71 10.31 -17.44
N LEU A 193 -9.44 10.02 -17.71
CA LEU A 193 -8.34 10.42 -16.83
C LEU A 193 -8.31 11.95 -16.68
N GLY A 194 -8.35 12.39 -15.42
CA GLY A 194 -8.34 13.82 -15.06
C GLY A 194 -9.67 14.55 -15.24
N LYS A 195 -10.76 13.88 -15.62
CA LYS A 195 -12.09 14.49 -15.62
C LYS A 195 -12.55 14.80 -14.19
N GLU A 196 -13.26 15.92 -14.02
CA GLU A 196 -13.95 16.21 -12.77
C GLU A 196 -14.94 15.09 -12.42
N GLY A 197 -15.07 14.74 -11.14
CA GLY A 197 -15.95 13.66 -10.71
C GLY A 197 -15.32 12.25 -10.73
N ARG A 198 -14.11 12.08 -11.28
CA ARG A 198 -13.33 10.84 -11.20
C ARG A 198 -12.32 10.92 -10.06
N ARG A 199 -11.99 9.76 -9.46
CA ARG A 199 -10.86 9.64 -8.52
C ARG A 199 -9.58 10.13 -9.23
N PRO A 200 -8.71 10.92 -8.58
CA PRO A 200 -7.52 11.51 -9.20
C PRO A 200 -6.36 10.50 -9.37
N LEU A 201 -6.64 9.21 -9.48
CA LEU A 201 -5.62 8.18 -9.61
C LEU A 201 -4.83 8.40 -10.91
N SER A 202 -3.55 8.69 -10.76
CA SER A 202 -2.68 9.09 -11.87
C SER A 202 -1.38 8.30 -11.93
N SER A 203 -1.05 7.55 -10.88
CA SER A 203 0.18 6.79 -10.78
C SER A 203 -0.06 5.38 -10.28
N LEU A 204 0.54 4.42 -10.97
CA LEU A 204 0.58 3.01 -10.61
C LEU A 204 2.03 2.55 -10.59
N LEU A 205 2.46 2.02 -9.46
CA LEU A 205 3.73 1.32 -9.34
C LEU A 205 3.45 -0.17 -9.07
N ILE A 206 3.96 -1.02 -9.94
CA ILE A 206 3.89 -2.48 -9.74
C ILE A 206 5.27 -2.96 -9.39
N THR A 207 5.41 -3.54 -8.20
CA THR A 207 6.66 -4.17 -7.79
C THR A 207 6.58 -5.68 -8.01
N THR A 208 7.63 -6.32 -8.51
CA THR A 208 7.66 -7.77 -8.73
C THR A 208 9.07 -8.31 -8.50
N ASP A 209 9.20 -9.58 -8.10
CA ASP A 209 10.47 -10.31 -8.01
C ASP A 209 10.85 -10.99 -9.34
N ARG A 210 9.99 -10.89 -10.37
CA ARG A 210 10.11 -11.63 -11.64
C ARG A 210 10.26 -10.70 -12.84
N PRO A 211 11.49 -10.42 -13.31
CA PRO A 211 11.70 -9.51 -14.45
C PRO A 211 11.03 -10.02 -15.75
N TYR A 212 10.98 -11.33 -15.95
CA TYR A 212 10.34 -11.94 -17.12
C TYR A 212 8.82 -11.75 -17.16
N PHE A 213 8.20 -11.39 -16.02
CA PHE A 213 6.77 -11.22 -15.95
C PHE A 213 6.29 -10.01 -16.75
N VAL A 214 7.02 -8.90 -16.68
CA VAL A 214 6.73 -7.70 -17.48
C VAL A 214 6.92 -7.98 -18.98
N MET A 215 7.89 -8.82 -19.34
CA MET A 215 8.11 -9.20 -20.75
C MET A 215 7.08 -10.21 -21.28
N GLY A 216 6.36 -10.90 -20.40
CA GLY A 216 5.38 -11.93 -20.74
C GLY A 216 3.92 -11.44 -20.72
N LEU A 217 3.68 -10.13 -20.64
CA LEU A 217 2.33 -9.60 -20.61
C LEU A 217 1.58 -9.91 -21.92
N PRO A 218 0.29 -10.30 -21.85
CA PRO A 218 -0.56 -10.42 -23.03
C PRO A 218 -0.58 -9.13 -23.84
N GLY A 219 -0.61 -9.23 -25.16
CA GLY A 219 -0.56 -8.05 -26.05
C GLY A 219 -1.69 -7.05 -25.82
N ASP A 220 -2.90 -7.53 -25.52
CA ASP A 220 -4.05 -6.70 -25.18
C ASP A 220 -3.87 -5.95 -23.85
N VAL A 221 -3.24 -6.56 -22.86
CA VAL A 221 -2.86 -5.90 -21.60
C VAL A 221 -1.85 -4.79 -21.87
N VAL A 222 -0.83 -5.05 -22.69
CA VAL A 222 0.17 -4.05 -23.09
C VAL A 222 -0.47 -2.86 -23.81
N ASP A 223 -1.34 -3.12 -24.78
CA ASP A 223 -2.04 -2.08 -25.55
C ASP A 223 -2.86 -1.16 -24.64
N ARG A 224 -3.53 -1.74 -23.63
CA ARG A 224 -4.30 -0.99 -22.64
C ARG A 224 -3.41 -0.15 -21.71
N LEU A 225 -2.29 -0.70 -21.23
CA LEU A 225 -1.32 0.04 -20.41
C LEU A 225 -0.72 1.22 -21.20
N VAL A 226 -0.36 1.01 -22.47
CA VAL A 226 0.13 2.07 -23.38
C VAL A 226 -0.94 3.14 -23.59
N SER A 227 -2.21 2.75 -23.73
CA SER A 227 -3.32 3.69 -23.88
C SER A 227 -3.50 4.57 -22.65
N LEU A 228 -3.42 4.00 -21.43
CA LEU A 228 -3.42 4.77 -20.18
C LEU A 228 -2.23 5.72 -20.08
N GLN A 229 -1.02 5.27 -20.42
CA GLN A 229 0.17 6.13 -20.42
C GLN A 229 0.04 7.30 -21.39
N LYS A 230 -0.48 7.07 -22.60
CA LYS A 230 -0.76 8.13 -23.58
C LYS A 230 -1.79 9.15 -23.08
N ALA A 231 -2.75 8.69 -22.27
CA ALA A 231 -3.74 9.56 -21.63
C ALA A 231 -3.22 10.26 -20.35
N GLY A 232 -1.97 10.02 -19.96
CA GLY A 232 -1.28 10.75 -18.89
C GLY A 232 -1.02 9.94 -17.61
N ALA A 233 -1.44 8.68 -17.53
CA ALA A 233 -1.14 7.82 -16.39
C ALA A 233 0.36 7.51 -16.28
N LYS A 234 0.89 7.52 -15.07
CA LYS A 234 2.28 7.14 -14.76
C LYS A 234 2.30 5.69 -14.33
N ILE A 235 2.59 4.79 -15.27
CA ILE A 235 2.70 3.35 -15.00
C ILE A 235 4.17 2.98 -14.94
N ASN A 236 4.62 2.50 -13.78
CA ASN A 236 5.99 2.10 -13.52
C ASN A 236 6.04 0.66 -13.01
N PHE A 237 7.14 -0.02 -13.32
CA PHE A 237 7.43 -1.36 -12.85
C PHE A 237 8.74 -1.34 -12.07
N ARG A 238 8.78 -1.95 -10.90
CA ARG A 238 9.98 -2.13 -10.09
C ARG A 238 10.28 -3.61 -9.96
N VAL A 239 11.53 -4.02 -10.18
CA VAL A 239 11.93 -5.41 -9.99
C VAL A 239 12.78 -5.51 -8.72
N ARG A 240 12.35 -6.31 -7.75
CA ARG A 240 13.15 -6.65 -6.57
C ARG A 240 14.09 -7.79 -6.90
N TYR A 241 15.33 -7.67 -6.48
CA TYR A 241 16.31 -8.75 -6.51
C TYR A 241 16.73 -9.05 -5.07
N ASP A 242 17.13 -10.30 -4.80
CA ASP A 242 17.56 -10.73 -3.45
C ASP A 242 18.74 -9.89 -2.89
N ASP A 243 19.54 -9.28 -3.77
CA ASP A 243 20.70 -8.43 -3.41
C ASP A 243 20.36 -6.92 -3.30
N GLY A 244 19.07 -6.55 -3.37
CA GLY A 244 18.58 -5.16 -3.29
C GLY A 244 17.70 -4.75 -4.48
N ASP A 245 16.93 -3.68 -4.30
CA ASP A 245 16.00 -3.18 -5.32
C ASP A 245 16.74 -2.56 -6.50
N CYS A 246 16.41 -2.99 -7.72
CA CYS A 246 16.79 -2.28 -8.93
C CYS A 246 15.54 -1.64 -9.54
N GLU A 247 15.57 -0.32 -9.72
CA GLU A 247 14.51 0.34 -10.48
C GLU A 247 14.67 -0.03 -11.96
N VAL A 248 13.73 -0.85 -12.46
CA VAL A 248 13.66 -1.11 -13.90
C VAL A 248 12.97 0.10 -14.53
N THR A 249 13.79 0.98 -15.11
CA THR A 249 13.35 2.11 -15.94
C THR A 249 12.19 1.67 -16.85
N PRO A 250 11.14 2.51 -17.07
CA PRO A 250 9.96 2.14 -17.82
C PRO A 250 10.31 1.36 -19.07
N VAL A 251 9.71 0.17 -19.25
CA VAL A 251 9.76 -0.54 -20.52
C VAL A 251 9.24 0.44 -21.56
N LYS A 252 10.13 0.91 -22.43
CA LYS A 252 9.72 1.67 -23.61
C LYS A 252 9.08 0.66 -24.54
N TRP A 253 7.76 0.50 -24.43
CA TRP A 253 6.96 -0.23 -25.40
C TRP A 253 7.11 0.51 -26.74
N ALA A 254 7.84 -0.10 -27.68
CA ALA A 254 8.19 0.47 -28.97
C ALA A 254 7.00 0.47 -29.93
#